data_AF-A0A4R4Q7I8-F1
#
_entry.id   AF-A0A4R4Q7I8-F1
#
_cell.length_a   1.000
_cell.length_b   1.000
_cell.length_c   1.000
_cell.angle_alpha   90.00
_cell.angle_beta   90.00
_cell.angle_gamma   90.00
#
_symmetry.space_group_name_H-M   'P 1'
#
loop_
_entity.id
_entity.type
_entity.pdbx_description
1 polymer ?
#
loop_
_entity_poly.entity_id
_entity_poly.type
_entity_poly.pdbx_seq_one_letter_code
_entity_poly.pdbx_strand_id
1 'polypeptide(L)'
;MDAERTVEAIQRYVLDPTKIVENVWTSPESVVLDTPTTMYWADPADWVVAGEGWLADAVRVVAARQPIFVTHGLLLPLQGAPLHLNRPEVMAALGRRVGDELSPLAYAELFGELYSAWKIEGPVVRPFAASQTVRAGWLVREADHFARVMVVPDAPPVAPPAFEQGAGGEWTLTFFSHNYYLLEVDTAVDVFAWTVTGAPDRPATWERNTLAKRILLPLP
;
A
#
# COMPACT_ATOMS: atom_id res chain seq x y z
N MET A 1 -18.26 1.23 -3.62
CA MET A 1 -17.81 -0.12 -3.30
C MET A 1 -18.89 -1.14 -3.60
N ASP A 2 -18.61 -2.01 -4.55
CA ASP A 2 -19.37 -3.24 -4.79
C ASP A 2 -19.04 -4.28 -3.70
N ALA A 3 -19.98 -4.52 -2.78
CA ALA A 3 -19.77 -5.41 -1.64
C ALA A 3 -19.64 -6.88 -2.06
N GLU A 4 -20.44 -7.35 -3.01
CA GLU A 4 -20.41 -8.74 -3.47
C GLU A 4 -19.07 -9.04 -4.14
N ARG A 5 -18.65 -8.19 -5.07
CA ARG A 5 -17.37 -8.32 -5.75
C ARG A 5 -16.18 -8.19 -4.79
N THR A 6 -16.30 -7.35 -3.77
CA THR A 6 -15.29 -7.23 -2.71
C THR A 6 -15.17 -8.51 -1.89
N VAL A 7 -16.29 -9.11 -1.46
CA VAL A 7 -16.30 -10.39 -0.72
C VAL A 7 -15.65 -11.49 -1.55
N GLU A 8 -16.02 -11.63 -2.82
CA GLU A 8 -15.43 -12.62 -3.73
C GLU A 8 -13.92 -12.42 -3.89
N ALA A 9 -13.47 -11.18 -4.06
CA ALA A 9 -12.06 -10.85 -4.19
C ALA A 9 -11.27 -11.17 -2.91
N ILE A 10 -11.83 -10.88 -1.73
CA ILE A 10 -11.20 -11.22 -0.45
C ILE A 10 -11.06 -12.74 -0.33
N GLN A 11 -12.15 -13.49 -0.55
CA GLN A 11 -12.12 -14.95 -0.45
C GLN A 11 -11.14 -15.60 -1.42
N ARG A 12 -11.00 -15.04 -2.63
CA ARG A 12 -10.15 -15.59 -3.67
C ARG A 12 -8.67 -15.26 -3.52
N TYR A 13 -8.34 -14.04 -3.09
CA TYR A 13 -6.97 -13.51 -3.16
C TYR A 13 -6.33 -13.19 -1.81
N VAL A 14 -7.13 -12.93 -0.77
CA VAL A 14 -6.65 -12.44 0.53
C VAL A 14 -6.80 -13.50 1.61
N LEU A 15 -7.93 -14.20 1.61
CA LEU A 15 -8.23 -15.28 2.54
C LEU A 15 -7.29 -16.46 2.28
N ASP A 16 -6.75 -17.02 3.36
CA ASP A 16 -6.04 -18.30 3.27
C ASP A 16 -7.05 -19.38 2.83
N PRO A 17 -6.76 -20.15 1.76
CA PRO A 17 -7.72 -21.09 1.17
C PRO A 17 -8.19 -22.19 2.12
N THR A 18 -7.50 -22.39 3.25
CA THR A 18 -7.88 -23.36 4.29
C THR A 18 -8.88 -22.79 5.30
N LYS A 19 -9.16 -21.49 5.26
CA LYS A 19 -10.03 -20.80 6.22
C LYS A 19 -11.49 -20.89 5.77
N ILE A 20 -12.36 -21.14 6.74
CA ILE A 20 -13.80 -21.09 6.59
C ILE A 20 -14.26 -19.72 7.08
N VAL A 21 -15.07 -19.05 6.27
CA VAL A 21 -15.73 -17.79 6.65
C VAL A 21 -16.98 -18.16 7.46
N GLU A 22 -17.03 -17.71 8.71
CA GLU A 22 -18.17 -17.98 9.61
C GLU A 22 -19.27 -16.95 9.42
N ASN A 23 -18.87 -15.68 9.24
CA ASN A 23 -19.80 -14.55 9.10
C ASN A 23 -19.30 -13.58 8.03
N VAL A 24 -20.25 -12.93 7.36
CA VAL A 24 -20.01 -11.80 6.46
C VAL A 24 -20.96 -10.68 6.84
N TRP A 25 -20.42 -9.51 7.14
CA TRP A 25 -21.19 -8.29 7.35
C TRP A 25 -20.88 -7.31 6.23
N THR A 26 -21.92 -6.75 5.63
CA THR A 26 -21.78 -5.80 4.53
C THR A 26 -22.55 -4.53 4.82
N SER A 27 -21.94 -3.39 4.54
CA SER A 27 -22.56 -2.08 4.50
C SER A 27 -22.16 -1.37 3.19
N PRO A 28 -22.78 -0.22 2.85
CA PRO A 28 -22.36 0.55 1.68
C PRO A 28 -20.88 0.99 1.71
N GLU A 29 -20.28 1.09 2.90
CA GLU A 29 -18.94 1.63 3.10
C GLU A 29 -17.95 0.59 3.64
N SER A 30 -18.39 -0.64 3.94
CA SER A 30 -17.52 -1.65 4.54
C SER A 30 -17.98 -3.08 4.29
N VAL A 31 -17.02 -3.98 4.22
CA VAL A 31 -17.22 -5.43 4.19
C VAL A 31 -16.35 -6.03 5.29
N VAL A 32 -16.93 -6.86 6.14
CA VAL A 32 -16.22 -7.54 7.23
C VAL A 32 -16.43 -9.05 7.11
N LEU A 33 -15.34 -9.82 7.02
CA LEU A 33 -15.40 -11.28 7.03
C LEU A 33 -14.78 -11.79 8.33
N ASP A 34 -15.49 -12.69 8.99
CA ASP A 34 -15.00 -13.37 10.19
C ASP A 34 -14.54 -14.79 9.87
N THR A 35 -13.44 -15.18 10.50
CA THR A 35 -12.94 -16.56 10.50
C THR A 35 -12.53 -16.91 11.92
N PRO A 36 -12.35 -18.21 12.26
CA PRO A 36 -12.00 -18.61 13.62
C PRO A 36 -10.73 -17.98 14.21
N THR A 37 -9.84 -17.42 13.37
CA THR A 37 -8.54 -16.89 13.82
C THR A 37 -8.23 -15.47 13.36
N THR A 38 -9.02 -14.92 12.44
CA THR A 38 -8.69 -13.67 11.75
C THR A 38 -9.97 -12.97 11.32
N MET A 39 -10.04 -11.66 11.57
CA MET A 39 -11.09 -10.80 11.05
C MET A 39 -10.55 -9.96 9.89
N TYR A 40 -11.29 -9.85 8.79
CA TYR A 40 -10.89 -9.10 7.61
C TYR A 40 -11.81 -7.90 7.46
N TRP A 41 -11.26 -6.70 7.60
CA TRP A 41 -11.97 -5.43 7.45
C TRP A 41 -11.65 -4.82 6.10
N ALA A 42 -12.65 -4.59 5.26
CA ALA A 42 -12.47 -4.05 3.92
C ALA A 42 -13.28 -2.78 3.74
N ASP A 43 -12.59 -1.67 3.52
CA ASP A 43 -13.17 -0.34 3.35
C ASP A 43 -12.65 0.28 2.03
N PRO A 44 -13.38 1.21 1.41
CA PRO A 44 -12.88 2.00 0.29
C PRO A 44 -11.53 2.62 0.63
N ALA A 45 -10.54 2.41 -0.25
CA ALA A 45 -9.25 3.02 -0.10
C ALA A 45 -9.28 4.47 -0.59
N ASP A 46 -8.71 5.37 0.20
CA ASP A 46 -8.52 6.78 -0.10
C ASP A 46 -7.24 7.04 -0.94
N TRP A 47 -6.85 6.06 -1.74
CA TRP A 47 -5.72 6.16 -2.65
C TRP A 47 -6.08 7.04 -3.85
N VAL A 48 -5.09 7.75 -4.39
CA VAL A 48 -5.24 8.56 -5.62
C VAL A 48 -5.73 7.69 -6.78
N VAL A 49 -5.31 6.42 -6.83
CA VAL A 49 -5.71 5.48 -7.88
C VAL A 49 -7.22 5.25 -7.91
N ALA A 50 -7.95 5.46 -6.80
CA ALA A 50 -9.40 5.28 -6.76
C ALA A 50 -10.17 6.23 -7.69
N GLY A 51 -9.56 7.34 -8.12
CA GLY A 51 -10.14 8.29 -9.06
C GLY A 51 -9.87 7.98 -10.54
N GLU A 52 -9.12 6.93 -10.85
CA GLU A 52 -8.75 6.61 -12.25
C GLU A 52 -9.93 5.98 -13.01
N GLY A 53 -10.16 6.44 -14.24
CA GLY A 53 -11.38 6.12 -15.01
C GLY A 53 -11.56 4.66 -15.43
N TRP A 54 -10.54 3.81 -15.24
CA TRP A 54 -10.61 2.37 -15.53
C TRP A 54 -10.99 1.52 -14.31
N LEU A 55 -11.11 2.13 -13.12
CA LEU A 55 -11.45 1.48 -11.87
C LEU A 55 -12.91 1.71 -11.48
N ALA A 56 -13.54 0.65 -10.96
CA ALA A 56 -14.83 0.76 -10.29
C ALA A 56 -14.62 1.15 -8.82
N ASP A 57 -13.65 0.50 -8.16
CA ASP A 57 -13.34 0.72 -6.75
C ASP A 57 -11.87 0.38 -6.46
N ALA A 58 -11.31 1.04 -5.44
CA ALA A 58 -10.09 0.61 -4.76
C ALA A 58 -10.43 0.28 -3.31
N VAL A 59 -9.95 -0.86 -2.81
CA VAL A 59 -10.33 -1.40 -1.50
C VAL A 59 -9.08 -1.72 -0.69
N ARG A 60 -9.06 -1.23 0.54
CA ARG A 60 -8.06 -1.57 1.55
C ARG A 60 -8.64 -2.66 2.43
N VAL A 61 -7.94 -3.79 2.55
CA VAL A 61 -8.34 -4.90 3.42
C VAL A 61 -7.34 -5.06 4.55
N VAL A 62 -7.77 -4.96 5.80
CA VAL A 62 -6.96 -5.22 6.99
C VAL A 62 -7.34 -6.58 7.57
N ALA A 63 -6.45 -7.55 7.45
CA ALA A 63 -6.55 -8.83 8.13
C ALA A 63 -5.96 -8.70 9.54
N ALA A 64 -6.83 -8.76 10.55
CA ALA A 64 -6.50 -8.58 11.96
C ALA A 64 -6.41 -9.93 12.68
N ARG A 65 -5.22 -10.23 13.21
CA ARG A 65 -4.94 -11.30 14.16
C ARG A 65 -4.10 -10.73 15.29
N GLN A 66 -4.76 -10.08 16.26
CA GLN A 66 -4.08 -9.32 17.31
C GLN A 66 -2.90 -10.10 17.93
N PRO A 67 -1.72 -9.46 18.09
CA PRO A 67 -1.42 -8.04 17.83
C PRO A 67 -0.97 -7.72 16.39
N ILE A 68 -1.10 -8.69 15.47
CA ILE A 68 -0.62 -8.60 14.09
C ILE A 68 -1.74 -8.13 13.17
N PHE A 69 -1.45 -7.12 12.38
CA PHE A 69 -2.33 -6.65 11.31
C PHE A 69 -1.60 -6.75 9.99
N VAL A 70 -2.34 -7.17 8.96
CA VAL A 70 -1.83 -7.28 7.60
C VAL A 70 -2.71 -6.48 6.66
N THR A 71 -2.11 -5.50 5.98
CA THR A 71 -2.82 -4.67 5.00
C THR A 71 -2.67 -5.26 3.60
N HIS A 72 -3.79 -5.42 2.92
CA HIS A 72 -3.89 -5.80 1.54
C HIS A 72 -4.56 -4.72 0.70
N GLY A 73 -4.18 -4.64 -0.57
CA GLY A 73 -4.84 -3.79 -1.55
C GLY A 73 -5.50 -4.59 -2.66
N LEU A 74 -6.75 -4.25 -2.94
CA LEU A 74 -7.50 -4.76 -4.08
C LEU A 74 -7.89 -3.58 -4.96
N LEU A 75 -7.61 -3.69 -6.25
CA LEU A 75 -8.22 -2.82 -7.25
C LEU A 75 -9.28 -3.61 -7.99
N LEU A 76 -10.47 -3.03 -8.15
CA LEU A 76 -11.60 -3.62 -8.86
C LEU A 76 -11.79 -2.86 -10.17
N PRO A 77 -11.20 -3.31 -11.30
CA PRO A 77 -11.37 -2.65 -12.61
C PRO A 77 -12.82 -2.63 -13.05
N LEU A 78 -13.22 -1.67 -13.90
CA LEU A 78 -14.54 -1.70 -14.54
C LEU A 78 -14.76 -3.00 -15.35
N GLN A 79 -13.69 -3.56 -15.90
CA GLN A 79 -13.71 -4.79 -16.68
C GLN A 79 -12.56 -5.72 -16.28
N GLY A 80 -12.86 -7.02 -16.14
CA GLY A 80 -11.87 -8.04 -15.80
C GLY A 80 -11.80 -8.38 -14.31
N ALA A 81 -10.80 -9.21 -13.96
CA ALA A 81 -10.63 -9.74 -12.62
C ALA A 81 -10.07 -8.68 -11.64
N PRO A 82 -10.41 -8.76 -10.35
CA PRO A 82 -9.75 -8.00 -9.29
C PRO A 82 -8.22 -8.15 -9.33
N LEU A 83 -7.51 -7.05 -9.06
CA LEU A 83 -6.05 -7.02 -8.95
C LEU A 83 -5.65 -7.04 -7.47
N HIS A 84 -4.91 -8.07 -7.06
CA HIS A 84 -4.35 -8.16 -5.71
C HIS A 84 -2.96 -7.56 -5.66
N LEU A 85 -2.86 -6.35 -5.11
CA LEU A 85 -1.67 -5.51 -5.19
C LEU A 85 -0.49 -6.02 -4.35
N ASN A 86 -0.73 -6.86 -3.35
CA ASN A 86 0.35 -7.44 -2.53
C ASN A 86 1.10 -8.57 -3.25
N ARG A 87 0.71 -8.93 -4.47
CA ARG A 87 1.47 -9.83 -5.33
C ARG A 87 2.45 -9.00 -6.17
N PRO A 88 3.77 -9.18 -6.01
CA PRO A 88 4.78 -8.40 -6.72
C PRO A 88 4.57 -8.38 -8.24
N GLU A 89 4.19 -9.50 -8.84
CA GLU A 89 3.93 -9.61 -10.27
C GLU A 89 2.70 -8.81 -10.73
N VAL A 90 1.70 -8.65 -9.87
CA VAL A 90 0.51 -7.81 -10.16
C VAL A 90 0.89 -6.34 -10.06
N MET A 91 1.63 -5.97 -9.01
CA MET A 91 2.17 -4.62 -8.86
C MET A 91 3.07 -4.25 -10.05
N ALA A 92 4.00 -5.13 -10.44
CA ALA A 92 4.86 -4.98 -11.62
C ALA A 92 4.04 -4.78 -12.90
N ALA A 93 3.02 -5.62 -13.13
CA ALA A 93 2.18 -5.53 -14.32
C ALA A 93 1.38 -4.22 -14.38
N LEU A 94 0.93 -3.71 -13.24
CA LEU A 94 0.24 -2.42 -13.13
C LEU A 94 1.11 -1.26 -13.63
N GLY A 95 2.43 -1.37 -13.48
CA GLY A 95 3.42 -0.42 -13.99
C GLY A 95 3.32 -0.10 -15.49
N ARG A 96 2.74 -1.00 -16.31
CA ARG A 96 2.54 -0.77 -17.75
C ARG A 96 1.58 0.40 -18.04
N ARG A 97 0.73 0.76 -17.08
CA ARG A 97 -0.24 1.85 -17.20
C ARG A 97 0.32 3.22 -16.77
N VAL A 98 1.50 3.23 -16.16
CA VAL A 98 2.07 4.45 -15.56
C VAL A 98 2.40 5.48 -16.63
N GLY A 99 1.92 6.71 -16.42
CA GLY A 99 2.10 7.83 -17.34
C GLY A 99 1.05 7.93 -18.45
N ASP A 100 0.10 6.98 -18.51
CA ASP A 100 -1.04 6.99 -19.44
C ASP A 100 -2.35 6.91 -18.65
N GLU A 101 -2.74 5.70 -18.22
CA GLU A 101 -3.99 5.45 -17.47
C GLU A 101 -3.78 5.41 -15.95
N LEU A 102 -2.54 5.51 -15.49
CA LEU A 102 -2.19 5.51 -14.07
C LEU A 102 -1.22 6.64 -13.78
N SER A 103 -1.63 7.54 -12.89
CA SER A 103 -0.74 8.59 -12.39
C SER A 103 0.52 7.99 -11.73
N PRO A 104 1.74 8.47 -12.05
CA PRO A 104 2.95 8.07 -11.35
C PRO A 104 2.87 8.29 -9.84
N LEU A 105 2.18 9.34 -9.40
CA LEU A 105 1.96 9.62 -7.98
C LEU A 105 1.07 8.56 -7.32
N ALA A 106 0.01 8.14 -8.00
CA ALA A 106 -0.88 7.10 -7.51
C ALA A 106 -0.13 5.76 -7.37
N TYR A 107 0.73 5.44 -8.34
CA TYR A 107 1.56 4.24 -8.29
C TYR A 107 2.59 4.28 -7.15
N ALA A 108 3.23 5.44 -6.92
CA ALA A 108 4.13 5.64 -5.77
C ALA A 108 3.41 5.50 -4.42
N GLU A 109 2.15 5.97 -4.32
CA GLU A 109 1.35 5.82 -3.09
C GLU A 109 1.05 4.36 -2.77
N LEU A 110 0.72 3.56 -3.79
CA LEU A 110 0.50 2.11 -3.62
C LEU A 110 1.75 1.40 -3.09
N PHE A 111 2.94 1.71 -3.62
CA PHE A 111 4.20 1.20 -3.06
C PHE A 111 4.42 1.68 -1.62
N GLY A 112 4.20 2.97 -1.38
CA GLY A 112 4.38 3.60 -0.08
C GLY A 112 3.55 2.93 1.02
N GLU A 113 2.34 2.47 0.70
CA GLU A 113 1.50 1.80 1.67
C GLU A 113 1.72 0.29 1.74
N LEU A 114 1.81 -0.39 0.60
CA LEU A 114 1.75 -1.86 0.53
C LEU A 114 3.12 -2.54 0.53
N TYR A 115 4.20 -1.78 0.32
CA TYR A 115 5.56 -2.33 0.18
C TYR A 115 6.58 -1.64 1.08
N SER A 116 6.21 -0.60 1.85
CA SER A 116 7.09 0.06 2.82
C SER A 116 7.13 -0.64 4.16
N ALA A 117 7.44 -1.94 4.14
CA ALA A 117 7.64 -2.80 5.31
C ALA A 117 9.06 -3.38 5.33
N TRP A 118 9.44 -4.04 6.42
CA TRP A 118 10.79 -4.61 6.56
C TRP A 118 11.19 -5.53 5.40
N LYS A 119 10.27 -6.38 4.93
CA LYS A 119 10.47 -7.22 3.73
C LYS A 119 9.76 -6.60 2.54
N ILE A 120 10.42 -6.64 1.38
CA ILE A 120 9.91 -6.07 0.12
C ILE A 120 9.05 -7.06 -0.69
N GLU A 121 9.19 -8.37 -0.46
CA GLU A 121 8.51 -9.43 -1.24
C GLU A 121 7.34 -10.10 -0.50
N GLY A 122 6.71 -9.41 0.44
CA GLY A 122 5.62 -10.00 1.23
C GLY A 122 4.60 -8.97 1.71
N PRO A 123 3.42 -9.43 2.15
CA PRO A 123 2.37 -8.55 2.64
C PRO A 123 2.86 -7.76 3.86
N VAL A 124 2.30 -6.55 4.07
CA VAL A 124 2.73 -5.67 5.16
C VAL A 124 2.32 -6.26 6.50
N VAL A 125 3.24 -6.93 7.19
CA VAL A 125 3.01 -7.46 8.54
C VAL A 125 3.47 -6.43 9.57
N ARG A 126 2.55 -5.93 10.40
CA ARG A 126 2.90 -5.01 11.51
C ARG A 126 2.37 -5.48 12.86
N PRO A 127 3.20 -5.46 13.91
CA PRO A 127 2.73 -5.33 15.28
C PRO A 127 2.18 -3.90 15.48
N PHE A 128 0.95 -3.77 15.99
CA PHE A 128 0.37 -2.58 16.63
C PHE A 128 0.12 -1.28 15.82
N ALA A 129 0.67 -1.10 14.61
CA ALA A 129 0.56 0.21 13.91
C ALA A 129 -0.36 0.26 12.69
N ALA A 130 -0.58 -0.83 11.94
CA ALA A 130 -1.53 -0.84 10.83
C ALA A 130 -2.90 -1.31 11.30
N SER A 131 -3.57 -0.54 12.15
CA SER A 131 -4.95 -0.84 12.54
C SER A 131 -5.92 -0.52 11.38
N GLN A 132 -7.21 -0.76 11.59
CA GLN A 132 -8.25 -0.24 10.70
C GLN A 132 -8.15 1.29 10.49
N THR A 133 -7.61 2.02 11.47
CA THR A 133 -7.59 3.49 11.48
C THR A 133 -6.25 4.11 11.10
N VAL A 134 -5.21 3.29 10.86
CA VAL A 134 -3.85 3.79 10.59
C VAL A 134 -3.25 3.03 9.41
N ARG A 135 -2.78 3.78 8.40
CA ARG A 135 -2.21 3.22 7.18
C ARG A 135 -0.97 2.37 7.46
N ALA A 136 -0.74 1.39 6.60
CA ALA A 136 0.44 0.52 6.68
C ALA A 136 1.75 1.20 6.28
N GLY A 137 1.70 2.32 5.58
CA GLY A 137 2.86 3.09 5.14
C GLY A 137 2.40 4.36 4.41
N TRP A 138 3.33 5.29 4.19
CA TRP A 138 3.05 6.60 3.62
C TRP A 138 4.08 6.97 2.56
N LEU A 139 3.59 7.53 1.46
CA LEU A 139 4.40 8.24 0.49
C LEU A 139 4.82 9.60 1.07
N VAL A 140 6.10 9.93 0.98
CA VAL A 140 6.57 11.30 1.21
C VAL A 140 6.21 12.14 -0.02
N ARG A 141 5.11 12.88 0.08
CA ARG A 141 4.66 13.78 -1.01
C ARG A 141 5.42 15.11 -1.01
N GLU A 142 5.68 15.63 0.18
CA GLU A 142 6.29 16.95 0.39
C GLU A 142 7.42 16.82 1.42
N ALA A 143 8.64 17.21 1.03
CA ALA A 143 9.81 17.12 1.91
C ALA A 143 9.64 17.98 3.17
N ASP A 144 9.12 19.19 3.03
CA ASP A 144 8.93 20.11 4.16
C ASP A 144 7.88 19.61 5.15
N HIS A 145 6.81 18.97 4.65
CA HIS A 145 5.82 18.35 5.53
C HIS A 145 6.45 17.19 6.30
N PHE A 146 7.20 16.32 5.63
CA PHE A 146 7.88 15.21 6.27
C PHE A 146 8.89 15.67 7.34
N ALA A 147 9.70 16.69 7.04
CA ALA A 147 10.64 17.27 8.00
C ALA A 147 9.93 17.81 9.26
N ARG A 148 8.77 18.46 9.10
CA ARG A 148 7.95 18.93 10.22
C ARG A 148 7.36 17.79 11.06
N VAL A 149 7.03 16.65 10.45
CA VAL A 149 6.46 15.49 11.17
C VAL A 149 7.53 14.68 11.88
N MET A 150 8.73 14.58 11.31
CA MET A 150 9.80 13.77 11.87
C MET A 150 10.46 14.39 13.11
N VAL A 151 10.44 15.72 13.28
CA VAL A 151 10.96 16.47 14.46
C VAL A 151 12.23 15.86 15.09
N VAL A 152 13.19 15.39 14.26
CA VAL A 152 14.47 14.85 14.71
C VAL A 152 15.62 15.59 14.03
N PRO A 153 16.73 15.89 14.74
CA PRO A 153 17.87 16.62 14.18
C PRO A 153 18.50 15.94 12.95
N ASP A 154 18.47 14.61 12.90
CA ASP A 154 19.10 13.78 11.86
C ASP A 154 18.08 13.12 10.92
N ALA A 155 16.98 13.82 10.61
CA ALA A 155 15.99 13.32 9.65
C ALA A 155 16.65 13.07 8.28
N PRO A 156 16.42 11.92 7.62
CA PRO A 156 17.00 11.64 6.31
C PRO A 156 16.57 12.69 5.29
N PRO A 157 17.46 13.13 4.39
CA PRO A 157 17.07 13.99 3.29
C PRO A 157 16.11 13.23 2.37
N VAL A 158 14.97 13.84 2.09
CA VAL A 158 13.93 13.32 1.21
C VAL A 158 13.57 14.36 0.17
N ALA A 159 12.99 13.93 -0.95
CA ALA A 159 12.46 14.82 -1.98
C ALA A 159 11.04 14.37 -2.39
N PRO A 160 10.24 15.26 -3.01
CA PRO A 160 8.99 14.88 -3.64
C PRO A 160 9.20 13.80 -4.71
N PRO A 161 8.15 13.02 -5.07
CA PRO A 161 8.23 12.06 -6.16
C PRO A 161 8.62 12.72 -7.48
N ALA A 162 9.57 12.13 -8.20
CA ALA A 162 10.01 12.57 -9.52
C ALA A 162 9.74 11.48 -10.56
N PHE A 163 9.19 11.89 -11.70
CA PHE A 163 8.87 11.01 -12.81
C PHE A 163 9.55 11.52 -14.07
N GLU A 164 10.34 10.65 -14.69
CA GLU A 164 11.02 10.91 -15.95
C GLU A 164 10.56 9.89 -16.99
N GLN A 165 10.17 10.36 -18.17
CA GLN A 165 9.76 9.51 -19.27
C GLN A 165 10.65 9.78 -20.49
N GLY A 166 11.23 8.71 -21.02
CA GLY A 166 12.01 8.70 -22.24
C GLY A 166 11.14 8.71 -23.49
N ALA A 167 11.77 8.98 -24.65
CA ALA A 167 11.07 9.08 -25.92
C ALA A 167 10.43 7.76 -26.40
N GLY A 168 10.90 6.60 -25.92
CA GLY A 168 10.32 5.29 -26.20
C GLY A 168 9.20 4.89 -25.24
N GLY A 169 8.81 5.77 -24.31
CA GLY A 169 7.81 5.51 -23.28
C GLY A 169 8.37 4.77 -22.05
N GLU A 170 9.65 4.40 -22.04
CA GLU A 170 10.32 3.94 -20.83
C GLU A 170 10.30 5.05 -19.79
N TRP A 171 10.12 4.68 -18.53
CA TRP A 171 10.03 5.65 -17.46
C TRP A 171 10.77 5.20 -16.21
N THR A 172 11.14 6.20 -15.42
CA THR A 172 11.73 6.06 -14.09
C THR A 172 10.94 6.92 -13.11
N LEU A 173 10.52 6.31 -12.01
CA LEU A 173 9.82 6.94 -10.90
C LEU A 173 10.69 6.79 -9.66
N THR A 174 11.15 7.92 -9.10
CA THR A 174 11.89 7.96 -7.84
C THR A 174 11.05 8.65 -6.78
N PHE A 175 11.03 8.09 -5.57
CA PHE A 175 10.25 8.63 -4.46
C PHE A 175 10.75 8.09 -3.13
N PHE A 176 10.21 8.66 -2.05
CA PHE A 176 10.50 8.25 -0.70
C PHE A 176 9.21 7.81 -0.01
N SER A 177 9.33 6.85 0.89
CA SER A 177 8.21 6.43 1.71
C SER A 177 8.70 6.22 3.13
N HIS A 178 7.79 6.27 4.09
CA HIS A 178 8.09 5.94 5.45
C HIS A 178 7.00 5.09 6.06
N ASN A 179 7.32 4.54 7.21
CA ASN A 179 6.36 3.82 8.00
C ASN A 179 6.55 4.11 9.48
N TYR A 180 5.48 3.94 10.27
CA TYR A 180 5.54 4.08 11.72
C TYR A 180 5.36 2.72 12.38
N TYR A 181 6.01 2.56 13.53
CA TYR A 181 5.82 1.47 14.46
C TYR A 181 5.50 2.07 15.82
N LEU A 182 4.44 1.58 16.45
CA LEU A 182 4.22 1.80 17.87
C LEU A 182 5.02 0.75 18.63
N LEU A 183 5.96 1.21 19.46
CA LEU A 183 6.63 0.42 20.48
C LEU A 183 5.93 0.68 21.82
N GLU A 184 6.22 -0.12 22.86
CA GLU A 184 5.55 -0.01 24.16
C GLU A 184 5.65 1.40 24.78
N VAL A 185 6.72 2.14 24.49
CA VAL A 185 7.01 3.45 25.08
C VAL A 185 7.47 4.51 24.07
N ASP A 186 7.62 4.16 22.79
CA ASP A 186 8.16 5.04 21.75
C ASP A 186 7.43 4.82 20.42
N THR A 187 7.55 5.76 19.50
CA THR A 187 7.23 5.52 18.08
C THR A 187 8.54 5.39 17.31
N ALA A 188 8.62 4.44 16.38
CA ALA A 188 9.78 4.29 15.50
C ALA A 188 9.41 4.48 14.03
N VAL A 189 10.34 5.00 13.24
CA VAL A 189 10.16 5.24 11.80
C VAL A 189 11.25 4.57 10.99
N ASP A 190 10.86 3.86 9.92
CA ASP A 190 11.78 3.55 8.83
C ASP A 190 11.49 4.45 7.63
N VAL A 191 12.55 4.83 6.92
CA VAL A 191 12.49 5.65 5.70
C VAL A 191 13.16 4.91 4.57
N PHE A 192 12.47 4.84 3.43
CA PHE A 192 12.92 4.11 2.25
C PHE A 192 12.98 5.04 1.04
N ALA A 193 14.05 4.92 0.25
CA ALA A 193 14.16 5.48 -1.08
C ALA A 193 13.85 4.40 -2.12
N TRP A 194 13.08 4.78 -3.12
CA TRP A 194 12.62 3.89 -4.17
C TRP A 194 13.09 4.37 -5.53
N THR A 195 13.42 3.42 -6.39
CA THR A 195 13.55 3.64 -7.83
C THR A 195 12.77 2.55 -8.52
N VAL A 196 11.75 2.95 -9.27
CA VAL A 196 10.90 2.05 -10.04
C VAL A 196 11.05 2.41 -11.50
N THR A 197 11.26 1.41 -12.35
CA THR A 197 11.38 1.60 -13.80
C THR A 197 10.39 0.72 -14.51
N GLY A 198 9.89 1.17 -15.67
CA GLY A 198 8.98 0.39 -16.49
C GLY A 198 8.88 0.92 -17.91
N ALA A 199 7.97 0.35 -18.69
CA ALA A 199 7.55 0.84 -20.00
C ALA A 199 6.18 0.22 -20.36
N PRO A 200 5.47 0.69 -21.39
CA PRO A 200 4.18 0.11 -21.78
C PRO A 200 4.24 -1.39 -22.14
N ASP A 201 5.37 -1.82 -22.71
CA ASP A 201 5.59 -3.17 -23.20
C ASP A 201 6.26 -4.12 -22.19
N ARG A 202 6.73 -3.63 -21.03
CA ARG A 202 7.37 -4.44 -19.98
C ARG A 202 6.81 -4.15 -18.57
N PRO A 203 6.69 -5.15 -17.69
CA PRO A 203 6.32 -4.90 -16.30
C PRO A 203 7.36 -4.00 -15.62
N ALA A 204 6.91 -3.27 -14.59
CA ALA A 204 7.81 -2.49 -13.77
C ALA A 204 8.74 -3.37 -12.93
N THR A 205 9.94 -2.85 -12.69
CA THR A 205 10.94 -3.40 -11.77
C THR A 205 11.32 -2.32 -10.78
N TRP A 206 11.71 -2.69 -9.55
CA TRP A 206 12.03 -1.72 -8.52
C TRP A 206 13.21 -2.12 -7.65
N GLU A 207 13.86 -1.09 -7.12
CA GLU A 207 14.86 -1.18 -6.08
C GLU A 207 14.42 -0.31 -4.91
N ARG A 208 14.76 -0.75 -3.68
CA ARG A 208 14.46 -0.04 -2.45
C ARG A 208 15.66 -0.02 -1.53
N ASN A 209 16.09 1.18 -1.15
CA ASN A 209 17.16 1.39 -0.19
C ASN A 209 16.57 1.88 1.14
N THR A 210 16.96 1.24 2.25
CA THR A 210 16.62 1.72 3.59
C THR A 210 17.56 2.86 3.94
N LEU A 211 17.04 4.09 3.99
CA LEU A 211 17.84 5.28 4.33
C LEU A 211 17.99 5.45 5.83
N ALA A 212 16.93 5.16 6.56
CA ALA A 212 16.96 5.12 8.00
C ALA A 212 16.04 4.05 8.54
N LYS A 213 16.39 3.56 9.72
CA LYS A 213 15.74 2.43 10.33
C LYS A 213 15.59 2.68 11.82
N ARG A 214 14.36 2.56 12.30
CA ARG A 214 13.96 2.78 13.69
C ARG A 214 14.45 4.12 14.24
N ILE A 215 14.20 5.20 13.50
CA ILE A 215 14.32 6.55 14.07
C ILE A 215 13.27 6.64 15.17
N LEU A 216 13.71 6.82 16.42
CA LEU A 216 12.80 7.00 17.54
C LEU A 216 12.24 8.42 17.53
N LEU A 217 10.93 8.51 17.66
CA LEU A 217 10.19 9.74 17.83
C LEU A 217 9.65 9.78 19.26
N PRO A 218 9.71 10.95 19.93
CA PRO A 218 9.03 11.13 21.20
C PRO A 218 7.54 10.86 21.02
N LEU A 219 6.91 10.26 22.03
CA LEU A 219 5.46 10.09 22.05
C LEU A 219 4.77 11.47 21.97
N PRO A 220 3.66 11.59 21.21
CA PRO A 220 2.86 12.81 21.19
C PRO A 220 2.26 13.15 22.57
#